data_AF-A0A835ZCI0-F1
#
_entry.id   AF-A0A835ZCI0-F1
#
_cell.length_a   1.000
_cell.length_b   1.000
_cell.length_c   1.000
_cell.angle_alpha   90.00
_cell.angle_beta   90.00
_cell.angle_gamma   90.00
#
_symmetry.space_group_name_H-M   'P 1'
#
loop_
_entity.id
_entity.type
_entity.pdbx_description
1 polymer ?
#
loop_
_entity_poly.entity_id
_entity_poly.type
_entity_poly.pdbx_seq_one_letter_code
_entity_poly.pdbx_strand_id
1 'polypeptide(L)'
;MKSHMNEYKDGGGVFIVTGEQGTGKTSFLYYVIWRLAQEGVTTVVYDAKDREHPVLFTANAAREGPSDAPVFRAAFRHPATWYLVDDKPPAMQAFYHERVVLVASSKGVWKEIFKRDDADIAFMPPLSDEPSAHTH
;
A
#
# COMPACT_ATOMS: atom_id res chain seq x y z
N MET A 1 -26.75 -2.00 -15.71
CA MET A 1 -25.69 -2.48 -14.80
C MET A 1 -24.85 -1.26 -14.41
N LYS A 2 -25.18 -0.59 -13.29
CA LYS A 2 -24.43 0.59 -12.84
C LYS A 2 -23.27 0.08 -11.97
N SER A 3 -22.05 0.30 -12.44
CA SER A 3 -20.82 0.05 -11.70
C SER A 3 -20.81 0.94 -10.46
N HIS A 4 -20.98 0.35 -9.28
CA HIS A 4 -20.73 1.01 -8.00
C HIS A 4 -19.23 0.98 -7.72
N MET A 5 -18.46 1.71 -8.53
CA MET A 5 -17.13 2.14 -8.12
C MET A 5 -17.36 3.43 -7.33
N ASN A 6 -17.50 3.28 -6.01
CA ASN A 6 -17.70 4.41 -5.10
C ASN A 6 -16.67 5.50 -5.40
N GLU A 7 -17.16 6.72 -5.53
CA GLU A 7 -16.35 7.94 -5.51
C GLU A 7 -15.51 7.91 -4.23
N TYR A 8 -14.22 7.63 -4.39
CA TYR A 8 -13.25 7.76 -3.32
C TYR A 8 -13.20 9.23 -2.94
N LYS A 9 -13.71 9.55 -1.75
CA LYS A 9 -13.69 10.92 -1.24
C LYS A 9 -12.26 11.43 -1.26
N ASP A 10 -12.08 12.58 -1.89
CA ASP A 10 -10.92 13.46 -1.73
C ASP A 10 -10.72 13.74 -0.23
N GLY A 11 -9.82 13.00 0.41
CA GLY A 11 -9.50 13.16 1.82
C GLY A 11 -8.74 11.95 2.32
N GLY A 12 -7.62 12.19 2.99
CA GLY A 12 -6.72 11.13 3.40
C GLY A 12 -7.35 9.99 4.21
N GLY A 13 -6.79 8.78 4.06
CA GLY A 13 -7.07 7.59 4.85
C GLY A 13 -5.98 6.53 4.66
N VAL A 14 -5.96 5.54 5.56
CA VAL A 14 -5.11 4.36 5.45
C VAL A 14 -5.95 3.23 4.87
N PHE A 15 -5.58 2.72 3.69
CA PHE A 15 -6.25 1.54 3.12
C PHE A 15 -5.41 0.29 3.36
N ILE A 16 -5.99 -0.76 3.93
CA ILE A 16 -5.30 -2.00 4.24
C ILE A 16 -5.90 -3.14 3.43
N VAL A 17 -5.10 -3.76 2.57
CA VAL A 17 -5.45 -5.02 1.90
C VAL A 17 -4.72 -6.17 2.57
N THR A 18 -5.47 -7.10 3.14
CA THR A 18 -4.92 -8.30 3.76
C THR A 18 -5.39 -9.55 3.03
N GLY A 19 -4.62 -10.64 3.14
CA GLY A 19 -4.93 -11.91 2.50
C GLY A 19 -3.84 -12.93 2.78
N GLU A 20 -4.11 -14.20 2.51
CA GLU A 20 -3.14 -15.28 2.70
C GLU A 20 -1.92 -15.12 1.78
N GLN A 21 -0.83 -15.82 2.09
CA GLN A 21 0.33 -15.82 1.20
C GLN A 21 -0.07 -16.36 -0.18
N GLY A 22 0.42 -15.74 -1.26
CA GLY A 22 0.14 -16.18 -2.62
C GLY A 22 -1.17 -15.66 -3.23
N THR A 23 -1.97 -14.83 -2.53
CA THR A 23 -3.22 -14.29 -3.09
C THR A 23 -3.07 -13.19 -4.15
N GLY A 24 -1.84 -12.79 -4.51
CA GLY A 24 -1.61 -11.76 -5.54
C GLY A 24 -1.52 -10.31 -5.02
N LYS A 25 -1.36 -10.14 -3.71
CA LYS A 25 -1.18 -8.85 -3.01
C LYS A 25 -0.09 -7.94 -3.60
N THR A 26 1.11 -8.46 -3.81
CA THR A 26 2.21 -7.72 -4.46
C THR A 26 1.84 -7.30 -5.90
N SER A 27 1.20 -8.18 -6.66
CA SER A 27 0.71 -7.86 -8.01
C SER A 27 -0.36 -6.77 -7.98
N PHE A 28 -1.24 -6.78 -6.98
CA PHE A 28 -2.22 -5.71 -6.77
C PHE A 28 -1.52 -4.36 -6.51
N LEU A 29 -0.45 -4.32 -5.72
CA LEU A 29 0.33 -3.07 -5.54
C LEU A 29 0.93 -2.56 -6.84
N TYR A 30 1.49 -3.43 -7.68
CA TYR A 30 1.97 -3.01 -9.00
C TYR A 30 0.85 -2.48 -9.90
N TYR A 31 -0.33 -3.10 -9.84
CA TYR A 31 -1.52 -2.58 -10.52
C TYR A 31 -1.93 -1.19 -10.00
N VAL A 32 -1.88 -0.98 -8.68
CA VAL A 32 -2.15 0.34 -8.06
C VAL A 32 -1.14 1.38 -8.55
N ILE A 33 0.17 1.08 -8.54
CA ILE A 33 1.21 1.97 -9.08
C ILE A 33 0.89 2.35 -10.53
N TRP A 34 0.55 1.37 -11.36
CA TRP A 34 0.20 1.60 -12.75
C TRP A 34 -1.06 2.47 -12.90
N ARG A 35 -2.14 2.18 -12.15
CA ARG A 35 -3.37 3.00 -12.16
C ARG A 35 -3.11 4.43 -11.71
N LEU A 36 -2.35 4.62 -10.62
CA LEU A 36 -1.99 5.95 -10.12
C LEU A 36 -1.26 6.77 -11.19
N ALA A 37 -0.34 6.13 -11.92
CA ALA A 37 0.33 6.78 -13.04
C ALA A 37 -0.64 7.19 -14.18
N GLN A 38 -1.65 6.35 -14.48
CA GLN A 38 -2.68 6.69 -15.47
C GLN A 38 -3.58 7.86 -15.02
N GLU A 39 -3.84 7.98 -13.72
CA GLU A 39 -4.63 9.08 -13.13
C GLU A 39 -3.78 10.36 -12.91
N GLY A 40 -2.52 10.39 -13.38
CA GLY A 40 -1.66 11.56 -13.31
C GLY A 40 -0.97 11.78 -11.96
N VAL A 41 -0.97 10.79 -11.07
CA VAL A 41 -0.22 10.86 -9.80
C VAL A 41 1.27 10.84 -10.11
N THR A 42 1.97 11.89 -9.66
CA THR A 42 3.37 12.12 -10.03
C THR A 42 4.37 11.59 -9.03
N THR A 43 3.95 11.18 -7.83
CA THR A 43 4.86 10.75 -6.75
C THR A 43 4.28 9.56 -5.97
N VAL A 44 4.99 8.43 -6.00
CA VAL A 44 4.64 7.21 -5.26
C VAL A 44 5.89 6.67 -4.58
N VAL A 45 5.80 6.35 -3.29
CA VAL A 45 6.86 5.63 -2.57
C VAL A 45 6.39 4.19 -2.37
N TYR A 46 7.16 3.23 -2.87
CA TYR A 46 6.92 1.80 -2.70
C TYR A 46 7.97 1.21 -1.77
N ASP A 47 7.54 0.56 -0.69
CA ASP A 47 8.41 0.03 0.35
C ASP A 47 8.05 -1.43 0.65
N ALA A 48 8.95 -2.35 0.33
CA ALA A 48 8.67 -3.78 0.36
C ALA A 48 9.61 -4.54 1.29
N LYS A 49 9.11 -5.60 1.93
CA LYS A 49 9.87 -6.45 2.84
C LYS A 49 11.11 -7.08 2.20
N ASP A 50 11.02 -7.43 0.92
CA ASP A 50 12.08 -8.08 0.16
C ASP A 50 13.10 -7.08 -0.41
N ARG A 51 13.01 -5.79 -0.04
CA ARG A 51 13.93 -4.74 -0.45
C ARG A 51 14.62 -4.08 0.75
N GLU A 52 15.90 -3.79 0.57
CA GLU A 52 16.68 -3.04 1.55
C GLU A 52 16.21 -1.57 1.62
N HIS A 53 15.82 -1.01 0.48
CA HIS A 53 15.47 0.39 0.34
C HIS A 53 14.12 0.58 -0.37
N PRO A 54 13.33 1.61 0.02
CA PRO A 54 12.14 1.99 -0.74
C PRO A 54 12.51 2.51 -2.13
N VAL A 55 11.53 2.43 -3.03
CA VAL A 55 11.60 3.01 -4.38
C VAL A 55 10.66 4.18 -4.48
N LEU A 56 11.21 5.35 -4.81
CA LEU A 56 10.47 6.55 -5.16
C LEU A 56 10.24 6.58 -6.66
N PHE A 57 8.99 6.40 -7.06
CA PHE A 57 8.51 6.68 -8.41
C PHE A 57 8.13 8.15 -8.53
N THR A 58 8.67 8.79 -9.56
CA THR A 58 8.29 10.13 -10.02
C THR A 58 7.81 10.04 -11.46
N ALA A 59 7.20 11.12 -11.98
CA ALA A 59 6.75 11.18 -13.37
C ALA A 59 7.81 10.74 -14.41
N ASN A 60 9.10 10.93 -14.11
CA ASN A 60 10.19 10.71 -15.07
C ASN A 60 11.25 9.70 -14.62
N ALA A 61 11.17 9.16 -13.40
CA ALA A 61 12.22 8.31 -12.85
C ALA A 61 11.74 7.42 -11.70
N ALA A 62 12.38 6.26 -11.56
CA ALA A 62 12.35 5.47 -10.34
C ALA A 62 13.71 5.58 -9.65
N ARG A 63 13.72 5.81 -8.33
CA ARG A 63 14.94 5.93 -7.53
C ARG A 63 14.83 5.04 -6.30
N GLU A 64 15.84 4.22 -6.06
CA GLU A 64 15.97 3.44 -4.83
C GLU A 64 16.97 4.12 -3.90
N GLY A 65 16.70 4.11 -2.59
CA GLY A 65 17.65 4.63 -1.61
C GLY A 65 17.09 4.69 -0.18
N PRO A 66 17.93 5.05 0.80
CA PRO A 66 17.55 5.09 2.21
C PRO A 66 16.33 5.99 2.45
N SER A 67 15.42 5.55 3.32
CA SER A 67 14.19 6.30 3.65
C SER A 67 14.47 7.66 4.32
N ASP A 68 15.63 7.82 4.95
CA ASP A 68 16.08 9.06 5.58
C ASP A 68 16.83 10.00 4.61
N ALA A 69 17.09 9.58 3.37
CA ALA A 69 17.69 10.44 2.38
C ALA A 69 16.77 11.65 2.10
N PRO A 70 17.33 12.84 1.79
CA PRO A 70 16.55 14.07 1.64
C PRO A 70 15.36 13.97 0.68
N VAL A 71 15.54 13.26 -0.44
CA VAL A 71 14.49 13.08 -1.45
C VAL A 71 13.30 12.24 -0.93
N PHE A 72 13.58 11.19 -0.15
CA PHE A 72 12.55 10.37 0.46
C PHE A 72 11.87 11.11 1.60
N ARG A 73 12.61 11.81 2.47
CA ARG A 73 12.02 12.66 3.52
C ARG A 73 11.09 13.73 2.95
N ALA A 74 11.45 14.33 1.80
CA ALA A 74 10.60 15.29 1.11
C ALA A 74 9.33 14.61 0.57
N ALA A 75 9.46 13.45 -0.08
CA ALA A 75 8.33 12.67 -0.55
C ALA A 75 7.38 12.28 0.60
N PHE A 76 7.92 11.82 1.73
CA PHE A 76 7.14 11.43 2.91
C PHE A 76 6.37 12.59 3.57
N ARG A 77 6.77 13.84 3.31
CA ARG A 77 6.09 15.03 3.86
C ARG A 77 5.09 15.64 2.89
N HIS A 78 5.12 15.24 1.62
CA HIS A 78 4.27 15.84 0.61
C HIS A 78 2.88 15.19 0.63
N PRO A 79 1.79 15.96 0.80
CA PRO A 79 0.45 15.40 1.00
C PRO A 79 -0.08 14.64 -0.22
N ALA A 80 0.40 14.97 -1.43
CA ALA A 80 0.04 14.26 -2.66
C ALA A 80 0.81 12.96 -2.91
N THR A 81 1.81 12.63 -2.07
CA THR A 81 2.55 11.38 -2.21
C THR A 81 1.71 10.20 -1.76
N TRP A 82 1.62 9.19 -2.60
CA TRP A 82 1.09 7.89 -2.21
C TRP A 82 2.21 7.04 -1.58
N TYR A 83 1.95 6.48 -0.41
CA TYR A 83 2.86 5.52 0.21
C TYR A 83 2.27 4.11 0.15
N LEU A 84 2.94 3.23 -0.58
CA LEU A 84 2.57 1.84 -0.79
C LEU A 84 3.53 0.93 -0.03
N VAL A 85 3.00 0.04 0.81
CA VAL A 85 3.84 -0.84 1.63
C VAL A 85 3.48 -2.29 1.37
N ASP A 86 4.50 -3.12 1.11
CA ASP A 86 4.35 -4.56 0.86
C ASP A 86 4.98 -5.40 1.98
N ASP A 87 4.13 -6.10 2.72
CA ASP A 87 4.48 -7.12 3.73
C ASP A 87 5.45 -6.68 4.84
N LYS A 88 5.67 -5.38 5.06
CA LYS A 88 6.58 -4.85 6.10
C LYS A 88 6.00 -3.66 6.86
N PRO A 89 6.52 -3.35 8.06
CA PRO A 89 6.01 -2.22 8.81
C PRO A 89 6.22 -0.92 8.05
N PRO A 90 5.19 -0.04 7.97
CA PRO A 90 5.39 1.27 7.41
C PRO A 90 6.46 2.00 8.22
N ALA A 91 7.29 2.78 7.54
CA ALA A 91 8.25 3.64 8.20
C ALA A 91 7.53 4.60 9.17
N MET A 92 8.12 4.92 10.34
CA MET A 92 7.47 5.83 11.30
C MET A 92 7.14 7.20 10.69
N GLN A 93 7.91 7.63 9.69
CA GLN A 93 7.69 8.87 8.95
C GLN A 93 6.43 8.83 8.09
N ALA A 94 5.88 7.64 7.82
CA ALA A 94 4.64 7.50 7.08
C ALA A 94 3.39 7.79 7.91
N PHE A 95 3.50 7.89 9.24
CA PHE A 95 2.38 8.29 10.09
C PHE A 95 1.93 9.75 9.87
N TYR A 96 2.70 10.54 9.10
CA TYR A 96 2.32 11.89 8.66
C TYR A 96 1.54 11.90 7.33
N HIS A 97 1.34 10.75 6.69
CA HIS A 97 0.63 10.68 5.43
C HIS A 97 -0.87 10.59 5.59
N GLU A 98 -1.54 11.43 4.83
CA GLU A 98 -2.96 11.32 4.54
C GLU A 98 -3.24 10.20 3.53
N ARG A 99 -2.29 9.71 2.72
CA ARG A 99 -2.57 8.72 1.64
C ARG A 99 -1.67 7.50 1.73
N VAL A 100 -2.13 6.45 2.40
CA VAL A 100 -1.34 5.21 2.60
C VAL A 100 -2.12 4.01 2.11
N VAL A 101 -1.52 3.18 1.26
CA VAL A 101 -2.05 1.85 0.92
C VAL A 101 -1.07 0.81 1.45
N LEU A 102 -1.55 -0.02 2.36
CA LEU A 102 -0.80 -1.09 2.97
C LEU A 102 -1.33 -2.41 2.42
N VAL A 103 -0.43 -3.24 1.94
CA VAL A 103 -0.77 -4.59 1.53
C VAL A 103 0.11 -5.55 2.30
N ALA A 104 -0.50 -6.50 3.01
CA ALA A 104 0.26 -7.34 3.92
C ALA A 104 -0.26 -8.77 4.04
N SER A 105 0.68 -9.70 4.21
CA SER A 105 0.41 -11.11 4.42
C SER A 105 0.30 -11.38 5.92
N SER A 106 -0.84 -11.96 6.31
CA SER A 106 -1.19 -12.37 7.68
C SER A 106 -1.44 -11.26 8.72
N LYS A 107 -2.40 -11.55 9.62
CA LYS A 107 -2.97 -10.64 10.64
C LYS A 107 -2.01 -10.26 11.78
N GLY A 108 -0.85 -10.91 11.90
CA GLY A 108 -0.01 -10.86 13.11
C GLY A 108 0.75 -9.55 13.35
N VAL A 109 1.14 -8.86 12.27
CA VAL A 109 2.09 -7.72 12.34
C VAL A 109 1.39 -6.36 12.50
N TRP A 110 0.07 -6.30 12.30
CA TRP A 110 -0.63 -5.03 12.03
C TRP A 110 -1.57 -4.54 13.12
N LYS A 111 -1.49 -5.08 14.33
CA LYS A 111 -2.41 -4.73 15.44
C LYS A 111 -2.49 -3.23 15.68
N GLU A 112 -1.39 -2.49 15.57
CA GLU A 112 -1.39 -1.03 15.79
C GLU A 112 -1.98 -0.24 14.62
N ILE A 113 -1.88 -0.76 13.39
CA ILE A 113 -2.48 -0.12 12.21
C ILE A 113 -3.98 -0.39 12.17
N PHE A 114 -4.39 -1.61 12.54
CA PHE A 114 -5.81 -1.97 12.70
C PHE A 114 -6.51 -1.25 13.85
N LYS A 115 -5.77 -0.55 14.73
CA LYS A 115 -6.34 0.31 15.78
C LYS A 115 -6.60 1.74 15.31
N ARG A 116 -6.25 2.08 14.07
CA ARG A 116 -6.55 3.41 13.54
C ARG A 116 -8.01 3.48 13.12
N ASP A 117 -8.74 4.45 13.66
CA ASP A 117 -10.15 4.69 13.35
C ASP A 117 -10.36 5.24 11.92
N ASP A 118 -9.29 5.64 11.22
CA ASP A 118 -9.28 6.15 9.85
C ASP A 118 -8.81 5.11 8.81
N ALA A 119 -8.78 3.83 9.20
CA ALA A 119 -8.34 2.74 8.32
C ALA A 119 -9.50 1.98 7.68
N ASP A 120 -9.57 1.99 6.36
CA ASP A 120 -10.45 1.13 5.57
C ASP A 120 -9.75 -0.22 5.32
N ILE A 121 -10.37 -1.33 5.70
CA ILE A 121 -9.77 -2.67 5.61
C ILE A 121 -10.53 -3.52 4.59
N ALA A 122 -9.80 -4.08 3.63
CA ALA A 122 -10.31 -5.03 2.65
C ALA A 122 -9.55 -6.38 2.74
N PHE A 123 -10.27 -7.46 2.45
CA PHE A 123 -9.69 -8.81 2.36
C PHE A 123 -9.60 -9.25 0.90
N MET A 124 -8.41 -9.63 0.45
CA MET A 124 -8.18 -10.21 -0.87
C MET A 124 -8.47 -11.71 -0.80
N PRO A 125 -9.44 -12.21 -1.60
CA PRO A 125 -9.74 -13.63 -1.62
C PRO A 125 -8.57 -14.44 -2.18
N PRO A 126 -8.47 -15.74 -1.84
CA PRO A 126 -7.55 -16.64 -2.52
C PRO A 126 -7.80 -16.65 -4.03
N LEU A 127 -6.72 -16.81 -4.81
CA LEU A 127 -6.79 -16.88 -6.28
C LEU A 127 -7.44 -18.18 -6.78
N SER A 128 -7.63 -19.17 -5.90
CA SER A 128 -8.36 -20.41 -6.16
C SER A 128 -9.60 -20.49 -5.28
N ASP A 129 -10.72 -20.92 -5.86
CA ASP A 129 -11.98 -21.24 -5.16
C ASP A 129 -11.87 -22.51 -4.27
N GLU A 130 -10.67 -23.05 -4.05
CA GLU A 130 -10.53 -24.25 -3.23
C GLU A 130 -10.77 -23.89 -1.76
N PRO A 131 -11.78 -24.48 -1.11
CA PRO A 131 -11.96 -24.31 0.32
C PRO A 131 -10.70 -24.82 0.99
N SER A 132 -10.05 -23.98 1.78
CA SER A 132 -8.97 -24.40 2.66
C SER A 132 -9.50 -25.58 3.48
N ALA A 133 -8.97 -26.77 3.19
CA ALA A 133 -9.31 -27.99 3.89
C ALA A 133 -8.80 -27.88 5.33
N HIS A 134 -9.56 -27.19 6.17
CA HIS A 134 -9.39 -27.23 7.61
C HIS A 134 -9.81 -28.61 8.08
N THR A 135 -8.83 -29.50 8.16
CA THR A 135 -8.92 -30.71 8.97
C THR A 135 -8.26 -30.37 10.29
N HIS A 136 -9.05 -30.17 11.34
CA HIS A 136 -8.68 -30.40 12.74
C HIS A 136 -9.91 -30.87 13.50
#